data_AF-A0A7C3QLC3-F1
#
_entry.id   AF-A0A7C3QLC3-F1
#
_cell.length_a   1.000
_cell.length_b   1.000
_cell.length_c   1.000
_cell.angle_alpha   90.00
_cell.angle_beta   90.00
_cell.angle_gamma   90.00
#
_symmetry.space_group_name_H-M   'P 1'
#
loop_
_entity.id
_entity.type
_entity.pdbx_description
1 polymer ?
#
loop_
_entity_poly.entity_id
_entity_poly.type
_entity_poly.pdbx_seq_one_letter_code
_entity_poly.pdbx_strand_id
1 'polypeptide(L)'
;MNRNPRRWRRCWRRRPPGDHDTEAGTAGMLPSDRLRDKLIVMNGKGVQVYRDLAGAYRFERFELYLDAIHPDPVAPISQARIRIDQAEAQIPRDLWERPTRRLAVQDFLGRAVREAIGRHVRTRWSGRVPPLAVDAGGQEILVRTCCTVAEDYVEVRLTIGLPAEGRKVQSRPAQTLLFEELPAVVDAGLVWAHLDATAGQRHCDTYEDYLALREALPSLGLVAFLADGSLLARESGPGNRPLRGGRAVPLRAPDDLAVTVVLPHRGPVLGLGIPPAMTIRAESGRRIEHVDVSGFV
;
A
#
# COMPACT_ATOMS: atom_id res chain seq x y z
N MET A 1 -13.79 -6.94 44.33
CA MET A 1 -12.54 -6.37 43.75
C MET A 1 -12.90 -5.48 42.59
N ASN A 2 -12.80 -4.18 42.82
CA ASN A 2 -13.28 -3.10 41.97
C ASN A 2 -12.19 -2.72 40.95
N ARG A 3 -12.45 -2.84 39.64
CA ARG A 3 -11.59 -2.25 38.60
C ARG A 3 -12.42 -1.45 37.61
N ASN A 4 -12.29 -0.14 37.77
CA ASN A 4 -12.90 0.98 37.07
C ASN A 4 -12.50 1.03 35.58
N PRO A 5 -13.43 0.96 34.62
CA PRO A 5 -13.16 1.11 33.19
C PRO A 5 -13.33 2.59 32.78
N ARG A 6 -12.43 3.46 33.25
CA ARG A 6 -12.38 4.87 32.83
C ARG A 6 -10.94 5.34 32.64
N ARG A 7 -10.29 4.94 31.53
CA ARG A 7 -9.04 5.58 31.09
C ARG A 7 -8.71 5.53 29.59
N TRP A 8 -9.70 5.35 28.73
CA TRP A 8 -9.52 5.39 27.27
C TRP A 8 -10.44 6.43 26.60
N ARG A 9 -10.49 7.64 27.14
CA ARG A 9 -11.11 8.79 26.46
C ARG A 9 -10.36 10.06 26.83
N ARG A 10 -9.38 10.42 26.01
CA ARG A 10 -8.85 11.78 25.72
C ARG A 10 -7.45 11.66 25.14
N CYS A 11 -7.36 11.59 23.82
CA CYS A 11 -6.29 12.18 22.99
C CYS A 11 -6.50 11.80 21.52
N TRP A 12 -7.63 12.23 20.96
CA TRP A 12 -7.79 12.38 19.51
C TRP A 12 -8.42 13.75 19.27
N ARG A 13 -7.67 14.81 19.61
CA ARG A 13 -7.94 16.12 19.01
C ARG A 13 -7.28 16.09 17.64
N ARG A 14 -8.11 16.18 16.59
CA ARG A 14 -7.68 16.46 15.21
C ARG A 14 -6.71 17.64 15.23
N ARG A 15 -5.47 17.42 14.82
CA ARG A 15 -4.57 18.49 14.35
C ARG A 15 -4.86 18.70 12.86
N PRO A 16 -4.95 19.95 12.37
CA PRO A 16 -5.02 20.23 10.94
C PRO A 16 -3.71 19.81 10.25
N PRO A 17 -3.73 19.49 8.94
CA PRO A 17 -2.53 19.19 8.18
C PRO A 17 -1.79 20.51 7.94
N GLY A 18 -0.74 20.73 8.73
CA GLY A 18 0.21 21.82 8.56
C GLY A 18 1.61 21.24 8.72
N ASP A 19 2.46 21.58 7.75
CA ASP A 19 3.90 21.38 7.66
C ASP A 19 4.55 20.64 8.84
N HIS A 20 4.82 19.35 8.60
CA HIS A 20 5.80 18.61 9.36
C HIS A 20 7.19 18.76 8.74
N ASP A 21 7.63 20.01 8.59
CA ASP A 21 9.05 20.34 8.64
C ASP A 21 9.39 20.54 10.12
N THR A 22 9.65 19.44 10.82
CA THR A 22 10.14 19.50 12.20
C THR A 22 11.51 18.82 12.26
N GLU A 23 12.53 19.65 12.09
CA GLU A 23 13.85 19.55 12.74
C GLU A 23 14.53 18.16 12.77
N ALA A 24 14.58 17.47 11.62
CA ALA A 24 15.75 16.63 11.33
C ALA A 24 16.82 17.57 10.78
N GLY A 25 17.85 17.84 11.58
CA GLY A 25 18.90 18.79 11.26
C GLY A 25 19.44 18.62 9.84
N THR A 26 19.90 19.74 9.29
CA THR A 26 20.71 19.93 8.08
C THR A 26 22.01 19.11 8.13
N ALA A 27 21.91 17.79 8.24
CA ALA A 27 22.95 16.87 7.85
C ALA A 27 22.93 16.86 6.32
N GLY A 28 23.94 17.49 5.70
CA GLY A 28 24.09 17.48 4.25
C GLY A 28 24.04 16.06 3.70
N MET A 29 23.48 15.90 2.50
CA MET A 29 23.43 14.63 1.78
C MET A 29 24.85 14.04 1.67
N LEU A 30 25.05 12.84 2.21
CA LEU A 30 26.33 12.14 2.15
C LEU A 30 26.38 11.20 0.94
N PRO A 31 27.55 10.90 0.36
CA PRO A 31 27.63 9.85 -0.64
C PRO A 31 27.42 8.48 0.01
N SER A 32 26.83 7.54 -0.74
CA SER A 32 26.54 6.17 -0.27
C SER A 32 27.78 5.42 0.25
N ASP A 33 28.98 5.74 -0.24
CA ASP A 33 30.23 5.15 0.26
C ASP A 33 30.48 5.45 1.76
N ARG A 34 30.04 6.62 2.25
CA ARG A 34 30.13 6.94 3.69
C ARG A 34 29.25 6.03 4.52
N LEU A 35 28.08 5.63 4.00
CA LEU A 35 27.23 4.64 4.66
C LEU A 35 27.91 3.27 4.67
N ARG A 36 28.57 2.89 3.58
CA ARG A 36 29.32 1.62 3.47
C ARG A 36 30.47 1.57 4.48
N ASP A 37 31.25 2.64 4.58
CA ASP A 37 32.36 2.77 5.55
C ASP A 37 31.87 2.65 6.99
N LYS A 38 30.77 3.35 7.33
CA LYS A 38 30.14 3.24 8.65
C LYS A 38 29.79 1.79 8.97
N LEU A 39 29.15 1.07 8.03
CA LEU A 39 28.80 -0.33 8.23
C LEU A 39 30.04 -1.19 8.48
N ILE A 40 31.12 -1.03 7.70
CA ILE A 40 32.37 -1.79 7.89
C ILE A 40 32.94 -1.58 9.29
N VAL A 41 33.02 -0.32 9.74
CA VAL A 41 33.55 0.04 11.07
C VAL A 41 32.67 -0.46 12.22
N MET A 42 31.37 -0.65 11.99
CA MET A 42 30.42 -1.14 12.99
C MET A 42 30.45 -2.66 13.19
N ASN A 43 31.13 -3.42 12.31
CA ASN A 43 31.07 -4.87 12.32
C ASN A 43 31.43 -5.47 13.69
N GLY A 44 30.56 -6.34 14.22
CA GLY A 44 30.75 -7.00 15.52
C GLY A 44 30.57 -6.11 16.76
N LYS A 45 30.37 -4.79 16.59
CA LYS A 45 30.03 -3.89 17.70
C LYS A 45 28.58 -4.09 18.15
N GLY A 46 28.25 -3.58 19.32
CA GLY A 46 26.88 -3.62 19.85
C GLY A 46 25.91 -2.87 18.94
N VAL A 47 24.71 -3.41 18.71
CA VAL A 47 23.70 -2.85 17.78
C VAL A 47 23.34 -1.38 17.99
N GLN A 48 23.59 -0.83 19.18
CA GLN A 48 23.37 0.57 19.50
C GLN A 48 24.10 1.54 18.55
N VAL A 49 25.24 1.12 17.99
CA VAL A 49 26.01 1.92 17.02
C VAL A 49 25.24 2.21 15.73
N TYR A 50 24.19 1.44 15.42
CA TYR A 50 23.36 1.71 14.25
C TYR A 50 22.69 3.08 14.27
N ARG A 51 22.52 3.70 15.45
CA ARG A 51 21.98 5.07 15.53
C ARG A 51 22.79 6.07 14.72
N ASP A 52 24.08 5.84 14.56
CA ASP A 52 24.99 6.71 13.79
C ASP A 52 24.77 6.58 12.26
N LEU A 53 23.96 5.63 11.82
CA LEU A 53 23.53 5.53 10.42
C LEU A 53 22.45 6.56 10.07
N ALA A 54 21.77 7.18 11.03
CA ALA A 54 20.75 8.19 10.74
C ALA A 54 21.32 9.30 9.84
N GLY A 55 20.54 9.74 8.84
CA GLY A 55 20.95 10.74 7.86
C GLY A 55 20.48 10.44 6.45
N ALA A 56 20.91 11.28 5.50
CA ALA A 56 20.59 11.16 4.08
C ALA A 56 21.82 10.74 3.27
N TYR A 57 21.63 9.80 2.35
CA TYR A 57 22.68 9.20 1.54
C TYR A 57 22.28 9.17 0.07
N ARG A 58 23.11 9.75 -0.81
CA ARG A 58 22.92 9.72 -2.25
C ARG A 58 23.49 8.43 -2.81
N PHE A 59 22.60 7.62 -3.38
CA PHE A 59 22.95 6.51 -4.27
C PHE A 59 22.96 7.04 -5.71
N GLU A 60 23.41 6.22 -6.65
CA GLU A 60 23.49 6.59 -8.07
C GLU A 60 22.14 7.13 -8.59
N ARG A 61 21.06 6.37 -8.38
CA ARG A 61 19.74 6.65 -8.96
C ARG A 61 18.69 7.16 -7.97
N PHE A 62 18.98 7.12 -6.68
CA PHE A 62 18.02 7.49 -5.65
C PHE A 62 18.71 8.03 -4.41
N GLU A 63 17.92 8.57 -3.51
CA GLU A 63 18.33 9.09 -2.22
C GLU A 63 17.72 8.22 -1.13
N LEU A 64 18.55 7.77 -0.20
CA LEU A 64 18.13 7.03 0.98
C LEU A 64 18.16 7.94 2.20
N TYR A 65 17.01 8.10 2.84
CA TYR A 65 16.87 8.76 4.12
C TYR A 65 16.66 7.70 5.20
N LEU A 66 17.52 7.71 6.21
CA LEU A 66 17.40 6.89 7.41
C LEU A 66 16.92 7.79 8.54
N ASP A 67 15.60 8.00 8.62
CA ASP A 67 14.98 9.03 9.47
C ASP A 67 15.03 8.66 10.96
N ALA A 68 14.67 7.41 11.28
CA ALA A 68 14.65 6.93 12.65
C ALA A 68 15.28 5.54 12.70
N ILE A 69 16.45 5.45 13.31
CA ILE A 69 17.13 4.16 13.49
C ILE A 69 16.79 3.58 14.86
N HIS A 70 16.22 2.38 14.82
CA HIS A 70 15.95 1.58 16.00
C HIS A 70 16.95 0.42 16.06
N PRO A 71 17.92 0.47 16.98
CA PRO A 71 19.00 -0.51 17.04
C PRO A 71 18.57 -1.86 17.65
N ASP A 72 17.37 -1.97 18.22
CA ASP A 72 16.91 -3.22 18.82
C ASP A 72 16.34 -4.17 17.75
N PRO A 73 16.91 -5.37 17.55
CA PRO A 73 16.42 -6.34 16.57
C PRO A 73 15.04 -6.93 16.90
N VAL A 74 14.53 -6.71 18.12
CA VAL A 74 13.28 -7.31 18.62
C VAL A 74 12.08 -6.35 18.54
N ALA A 75 12.26 -5.02 18.53
CA ALA A 75 11.28 -3.95 18.18
C ALA A 75 11.82 -2.53 18.49
N PRO A 76 11.30 -1.40 17.93
CA PRO A 76 10.56 -1.20 16.67
C PRO A 76 11.49 -1.12 15.45
N ILE A 77 10.94 -1.03 14.25
CA ILE A 77 11.69 -1.09 12.98
C ILE A 77 12.20 0.28 12.59
N SER A 78 13.43 0.36 12.06
CA SER A 78 13.98 1.61 11.55
C SER A 78 13.12 2.15 10.41
N GLN A 79 12.84 3.46 10.43
CA GLN A 79 12.06 4.13 9.40
C GLN A 79 13.02 4.72 8.37
N ALA A 80 12.69 4.51 7.10
CA ALA A 80 13.46 5.02 6.00
C ALA A 80 12.56 5.56 4.89
N ARG A 81 13.11 6.45 4.07
CA ARG A 81 12.49 6.90 2.84
C ARG A 81 13.46 6.73 1.68
N ILE A 82 12.94 6.34 0.54
CA ILE A 82 13.62 6.46 -0.73
C ILE A 82 13.01 7.63 -1.48
N ARG A 83 13.83 8.49 -2.09
CA ARG A 83 13.40 9.42 -3.13
C ARG A 83 14.13 9.13 -4.43
N ILE A 84 13.38 9.03 -5.52
CA ILE A 84 13.91 8.94 -6.87
C ILE A 84 13.40 10.15 -7.65
N ASP A 85 14.29 10.78 -8.42
CA ASP A 85 13.93 11.92 -9.25
C ASP A 85 12.95 11.48 -10.34
N GLN A 86 11.98 12.33 -10.71
CA GLN A 86 11.03 12.00 -11.77
C GLN A 86 11.73 11.79 -13.12
N ALA A 87 12.88 12.43 -13.33
CA ALA A 87 13.75 12.18 -14.49
C ALA A 87 14.23 10.71 -14.56
N GLU A 88 14.40 10.05 -13.42
CA GLU A 88 14.78 8.63 -13.33
C GLU A 88 13.54 7.71 -13.30
N ALA A 89 12.50 8.09 -12.55
CA ALA A 89 11.29 7.28 -12.39
C ALA A 89 10.45 7.22 -13.67
N GLN A 90 10.43 8.30 -14.46
CA GLN A 90 9.71 8.43 -15.74
C GLN A 90 8.23 8.03 -15.64
N ILE A 91 7.54 8.37 -14.54
CA ILE A 91 6.11 8.08 -14.42
C ILE A 91 5.33 9.01 -15.37
N PRO A 92 4.49 8.45 -16.27
CA PRO A 92 3.69 9.25 -17.19
C PRO A 92 2.87 10.32 -16.47
N ARG A 93 2.99 11.57 -16.94
CA ARG A 93 2.40 12.75 -16.29
C ARG A 93 0.88 12.67 -16.18
N ASP A 94 0.22 12.08 -17.17
CA ASP A 94 -1.22 11.87 -17.19
C ASP A 94 -1.73 10.94 -16.08
N LEU A 95 -0.86 10.11 -15.50
CA LEU A 95 -1.18 9.23 -14.37
C LEU A 95 -1.14 9.92 -13.01
N TRP A 96 -0.61 11.13 -12.89
CA TRP A 96 -0.49 11.80 -11.58
C TRP A 96 -0.82 13.29 -11.58
N GLU A 97 -1.06 13.90 -12.75
CA GLU A 97 -1.50 15.29 -12.82
C GLU A 97 -2.83 15.51 -12.09
N ARG A 98 -3.80 14.60 -12.30
CA ARG A 98 -5.11 14.66 -11.62
C ARG A 98 -5.04 14.00 -10.24
N PRO A 99 -5.62 14.59 -9.17
CA PRO A 99 -5.59 14.02 -7.83
C PRO A 99 -6.09 12.57 -7.74
N THR A 100 -7.14 12.26 -8.51
CA THR A 100 -7.71 10.91 -8.60
C THR A 100 -6.71 9.89 -9.14
N ARG A 101 -6.07 10.19 -10.27
CA ARG A 101 -5.07 9.29 -10.86
C ARG A 101 -3.81 9.23 -10.00
N ARG A 102 -3.39 10.37 -9.43
CA ARG A 102 -2.26 10.43 -8.49
C ARG A 102 -2.42 9.44 -7.33
N LEU A 103 -3.62 9.39 -6.74
CA LEU A 103 -3.92 8.42 -5.68
C LEU A 103 -3.78 6.98 -6.18
N ALA A 104 -4.36 6.65 -7.34
CA ALA A 104 -4.31 5.31 -7.89
C ALA A 104 -2.89 4.87 -8.28
N VAL A 105 -2.10 5.74 -8.92
CA VAL A 105 -0.72 5.41 -9.30
C VAL A 105 0.19 5.30 -8.08
N GLN A 106 0.00 6.11 -7.04
CA GLN A 106 0.71 5.96 -5.76
C GLN A 106 0.42 4.61 -5.11
N ASP A 107 -0.84 4.16 -5.12
CA ASP A 107 -1.22 2.84 -4.62
C ASP A 107 -0.57 1.72 -5.46
N PHE A 108 -0.62 1.82 -6.79
CA PHE A 108 0.05 0.90 -7.72
C PHE A 108 1.56 0.78 -7.44
N LEU A 109 2.26 1.91 -7.32
CA LEU A 109 3.71 1.94 -7.06
C LEU A 109 4.05 1.36 -5.68
N GLY A 110 3.26 1.67 -4.65
CA GLY A 110 3.41 1.06 -3.34
C GLY A 110 3.31 -0.48 -3.40
N ARG A 111 2.35 -1.00 -4.17
CA ARG A 111 2.21 -2.45 -4.40
C ARG A 111 3.38 -3.01 -5.21
N ALA A 112 3.84 -2.31 -6.23
CA ALA A 112 4.98 -2.70 -7.05
C ALA A 112 6.27 -2.81 -6.21
N VAL A 113 6.52 -1.85 -5.31
CA VAL A 113 7.63 -1.92 -4.35
C VAL A 113 7.48 -3.11 -3.42
N ARG A 114 6.28 -3.37 -2.87
CA ARG A 114 6.06 -4.55 -2.03
C ARG A 114 6.36 -5.86 -2.77
N GLU A 115 5.97 -5.95 -4.03
CA GLU A 115 6.28 -7.11 -4.87
C GLU A 115 7.78 -7.21 -5.17
N ALA A 116 8.43 -6.10 -5.51
CA ALA A 116 9.87 -6.03 -5.73
C ALA A 116 10.66 -6.46 -4.47
N ILE A 117 10.24 -6.04 -3.27
CA ILE A 117 10.79 -6.53 -2.00
C ILE A 117 10.69 -8.05 -1.92
N GLY A 118 9.53 -8.64 -2.22
CA GLY A 118 9.35 -10.10 -2.24
C GLY A 118 10.23 -10.82 -3.26
N ARG A 119 10.55 -10.18 -4.39
CA ARG A 119 11.39 -10.75 -5.45
C ARG A 119 12.89 -10.62 -5.20
N HIS A 120 13.34 -9.53 -4.59
CA HIS A 120 14.78 -9.20 -4.56
C HIS A 120 15.41 -9.33 -3.17
N VAL A 121 14.64 -9.21 -2.09
CA VAL A 121 15.20 -9.30 -0.73
C VAL A 121 15.39 -10.76 -0.32
N ARG A 122 16.64 -11.17 -0.11
CA ARG A 122 17.07 -12.52 0.24
C ARG A 122 17.95 -12.55 1.48
N THR A 123 18.33 -11.39 2.01
CA THR A 123 19.09 -11.23 3.25
C THR A 123 18.51 -12.10 4.35
N ARG A 124 19.35 -13.01 4.88
CA ARG A 124 18.96 -13.87 6.00
C ARG A 124 18.63 -13.01 7.20
N TRP A 125 17.47 -13.28 7.79
CA TRP A 125 16.89 -12.43 8.81
C TRP A 125 16.32 -13.26 9.96
N SER A 126 16.60 -12.84 11.19
CA SER A 126 16.22 -13.53 12.43
C SER A 126 15.28 -12.71 13.32
N GLY A 127 14.94 -11.48 12.93
CA GLY A 127 14.01 -10.63 13.68
C GLY A 127 12.54 -10.94 13.37
N ARG A 128 11.64 -10.31 14.14
CA ARG A 128 10.18 -10.59 14.06
C ARG A 128 9.48 -9.98 12.85
N VAL A 129 10.10 -8.99 12.22
CA VAL A 129 9.55 -8.17 11.14
C VAL A 129 10.45 -8.29 9.92
N PRO A 130 9.96 -8.27 8.68
CA PRO A 130 10.81 -8.43 7.50
C PRO A 130 12.00 -7.45 7.48
N PRO A 131 13.14 -7.82 6.89
CA PRO A 131 14.32 -6.95 6.80
C PRO A 131 14.06 -5.68 5.97
N LEU A 132 13.07 -5.72 5.08
CA LEU A 132 12.57 -4.57 4.35
C LEU A 132 11.06 -4.73 4.18
N ALA A 133 10.28 -3.68 4.43
CA ALA A 133 8.84 -3.70 4.18
C ALA A 133 8.29 -2.32 3.82
N VAL A 134 7.16 -2.32 3.12
CA VAL A 134 6.35 -1.13 2.80
C VAL A 134 4.90 -1.42 3.16
N ASP A 135 4.20 -0.47 3.78
CA ASP A 135 2.77 -0.58 4.03
C ASP A 135 1.96 -0.17 2.79
N ALA A 136 1.93 -1.07 1.81
CA ALA A 136 1.15 -0.93 0.58
C ALA A 136 -0.31 -1.41 0.73
N GLY A 137 -0.82 -1.52 1.96
CA GLY A 137 -2.23 -1.77 2.22
C GLY A 137 -2.82 -3.12 1.80
N GLY A 138 -4.15 -3.23 1.92
CA GLY A 138 -4.91 -4.42 1.58
C GLY A 138 -5.34 -4.46 0.13
N GLN A 139 -6.61 -4.81 -0.12
CA GLN A 139 -7.18 -4.81 -1.48
C GLN A 139 -7.72 -3.44 -1.90
N GLU A 140 -7.99 -2.59 -0.91
CA GLU A 140 -8.51 -1.25 -1.08
C GLU A 140 -7.45 -0.29 -1.62
N ILE A 141 -7.90 0.68 -2.42
CA ILE A 141 -7.12 1.86 -2.82
C ILE A 141 -7.47 2.99 -1.85
N LEU A 142 -6.49 3.42 -1.05
CA LEU A 142 -6.67 4.43 -0.01
C LEU A 142 -5.57 5.48 -0.03
N VAL A 143 -5.90 6.69 0.44
CA VAL A 143 -4.89 7.72 0.70
C VAL A 143 -3.93 7.20 1.77
N ARG A 144 -2.64 7.12 1.42
CA ARG A 144 -1.57 6.59 2.28
C ARG A 144 -0.32 7.44 2.14
N THR A 145 0.53 7.38 3.15
CA THR A 145 1.85 8.04 3.16
C THR A 145 2.96 7.16 2.63
N CYS A 146 2.68 5.89 2.29
CA CYS A 146 3.72 4.93 1.88
C CYS A 146 4.35 5.26 0.53
N CYS A 147 3.62 5.91 -0.37
CA CYS A 147 4.12 6.37 -1.66
C CYS A 147 3.55 7.76 -1.97
N THR A 148 4.40 8.68 -2.41
CA THR A 148 4.05 10.03 -2.86
C THR A 148 4.66 10.26 -4.23
N VAL A 149 3.83 10.69 -5.19
CA VAL A 149 4.29 11.14 -6.50
C VAL A 149 4.16 12.65 -6.56
N ALA A 150 5.30 13.33 -6.60
CA ALA A 150 5.42 14.77 -6.74
C ALA A 150 5.89 15.14 -8.16
N GLU A 151 5.98 16.44 -8.42
CA GLU A 151 6.47 16.95 -9.71
C GLU A 151 7.94 16.61 -9.97
N ASP A 152 8.78 16.71 -8.93
CA ASP A 152 10.22 16.52 -9.05
C ASP A 152 10.69 15.12 -8.65
N TYR A 153 9.93 14.42 -7.80
CA TYR A 153 10.36 13.14 -7.22
C TYR A 153 9.21 12.18 -6.93
N VAL A 154 9.58 10.92 -6.75
CA VAL A 154 8.74 9.86 -6.17
C VAL A 154 9.35 9.44 -4.85
N GLU A 155 8.58 9.52 -3.77
CA GLU A 155 9.00 9.10 -2.43
C GLU A 155 8.29 7.81 -2.04
N VAL A 156 9.03 6.86 -1.48
CA VAL A 156 8.46 5.68 -0.81
C VAL A 156 8.98 5.59 0.61
N ARG A 157 8.07 5.32 1.54
CA ARG A 157 8.38 5.14 2.96
C ARG A 157 8.41 3.67 3.32
N LEU A 158 9.48 3.25 3.96
CA LEU A 158 9.82 1.86 4.24
C LEU A 158 10.10 1.68 5.72
N THR A 159 10.07 0.43 6.13
CA THR A 159 10.72 -0.02 7.35
C THR A 159 11.89 -0.92 7.01
N ILE A 160 13.02 -0.73 7.72
CA ILE A 160 14.27 -1.48 7.52
C ILE A 160 14.64 -2.20 8.82
N GLY A 161 14.78 -3.52 8.74
CA GLY A 161 15.38 -4.35 9.76
C GLY A 161 16.90 -4.41 9.56
N LEU A 162 17.66 -3.78 10.45
CA LEU A 162 19.12 -3.77 10.37
C LEU A 162 19.70 -5.11 10.86
N PRO A 163 20.46 -5.84 10.02
CA PRO A 163 20.93 -7.19 10.37
C PRO A 163 21.82 -7.24 11.62
N ALA A 164 21.57 -8.24 12.47
CA ALA A 164 22.34 -8.48 13.69
C ALA A 164 22.36 -9.96 14.06
N GLU A 165 23.41 -10.38 14.76
CA GLU A 165 23.49 -11.69 15.41
C GLU A 165 23.54 -11.48 16.92
N GLY A 166 22.48 -11.91 17.61
CA GLY A 166 22.25 -11.50 19.00
C GLY A 166 22.14 -9.97 19.09
N ARG A 167 23.09 -9.34 19.80
CA ARG A 167 23.18 -7.86 19.92
C ARG A 167 24.39 -7.28 19.20
N LYS A 168 24.98 -8.00 18.25
CA LYS A 168 26.14 -7.55 17.46
C LYS A 168 25.76 -7.28 16.02
N VAL A 169 26.29 -6.18 15.48
CA VAL A 169 26.10 -5.74 14.08
C VAL A 169 26.69 -6.76 13.11
N GLN A 170 25.92 -7.07 12.05
CA GLN A 170 26.33 -7.92 10.94
C GLN A 170 26.48 -7.09 9.65
N SER A 171 27.70 -6.58 9.42
CA SER A 171 27.92 -5.58 8.37
C SER A 171 27.81 -6.12 6.96
N ARG A 172 28.16 -7.39 6.73
CA ARG A 172 28.05 -8.01 5.40
C ARG A 172 26.57 -8.13 4.97
N PRO A 173 25.68 -8.78 5.75
CA PRO A 173 24.24 -8.75 5.46
C PRO A 173 23.64 -7.35 5.34
N ALA A 174 24.06 -6.40 6.18
CA ALA A 174 23.58 -5.02 6.10
C ALA A 174 23.98 -4.34 4.78
N GLN A 175 25.20 -4.60 4.30
CA GLN A 175 25.66 -4.10 3.01
C GLN A 175 24.90 -4.75 1.85
N THR A 176 24.69 -6.06 1.86
CA THR A 176 23.87 -6.75 0.85
C THR A 176 22.46 -6.15 0.79
N LEU A 177 21.80 -5.99 1.93
CA LEU A 177 20.46 -5.41 2.01
C LEU A 177 20.41 -3.98 1.43
N LEU A 178 21.34 -3.11 1.81
CA LEU A 178 21.28 -1.67 1.47
C LEU A 178 21.91 -1.32 0.11
N PHE A 179 22.90 -2.08 -0.36
CA PHE A 179 23.69 -1.75 -1.55
C PHE A 179 23.50 -2.71 -2.72
N GLU A 180 22.81 -3.84 -2.52
CA GLU A 180 22.50 -4.79 -3.60
C GLU A 180 20.99 -4.97 -3.73
N GLU A 181 20.31 -5.35 -2.65
CA GLU A 181 18.89 -5.68 -2.67
C GLU A 181 18.01 -4.42 -2.77
N LEU A 182 18.29 -3.38 -1.97
CA LEU A 182 17.52 -2.14 -1.99
C LEU A 182 17.58 -1.43 -3.36
N PRO A 183 18.74 -1.24 -4.01
CA PRO A 183 18.78 -0.72 -5.37
C PRO A 183 17.98 -1.55 -6.37
N ALA A 184 18.03 -2.88 -6.30
CA ALA A 184 17.22 -3.76 -7.15
C ALA A 184 15.72 -3.60 -6.90
N VAL A 185 15.31 -3.39 -5.64
CA VAL A 185 13.91 -3.08 -5.28
C VAL A 185 13.46 -1.74 -5.86
N VAL A 186 14.30 -0.70 -5.76
CA VAL A 186 14.01 0.62 -6.35
C VAL A 186 13.85 0.51 -7.85
N ASP A 187 14.80 -0.15 -8.50
CA ASP A 187 14.80 -0.32 -9.94
C ASP A 187 13.56 -1.08 -10.45
N ALA A 188 13.22 -2.19 -9.81
CA ALA A 188 12.08 -3.02 -10.22
C ALA A 188 10.72 -2.51 -9.73
N GLY A 189 10.68 -1.53 -8.81
CA GLY A 189 9.48 -1.07 -8.14
C GLY A 189 9.09 0.38 -8.41
N LEU A 190 10.03 1.22 -8.86
CA LEU A 190 9.82 2.68 -9.00
C LEU A 190 10.25 3.26 -10.34
N VAL A 191 10.96 2.50 -11.18
CA VAL A 191 11.29 2.92 -12.55
C VAL A 191 10.20 2.43 -13.48
N TRP A 192 9.45 3.36 -14.08
CA TRP A 192 8.24 3.03 -14.85
C TRP A 192 8.51 2.06 -16.01
N ALA A 193 9.64 2.20 -16.68
CA ALA A 193 10.05 1.32 -17.78
C ALA A 193 10.22 -0.15 -17.37
N HIS A 194 10.42 -0.43 -16.08
CA HIS A 194 10.58 -1.78 -15.53
C HIS A 194 9.28 -2.34 -14.94
N LEU A 195 8.21 -1.55 -14.92
CA LEU A 195 6.89 -1.95 -14.46
C LEU A 195 6.01 -2.38 -15.64
N ASP A 196 4.95 -3.14 -15.36
CA ASP A 196 3.89 -3.36 -16.34
C ASP A 196 3.07 -2.07 -16.49
N ALA A 197 3.48 -1.22 -17.44
CA ALA A 197 2.82 0.04 -17.75
C ALA A 197 1.32 -0.15 -18.08
N THR A 198 0.97 -1.27 -18.70
CA THR A 198 -0.43 -1.58 -19.02
C THR A 198 -1.21 -1.89 -17.74
N ALA A 199 -0.61 -2.62 -16.78
CA ALA A 199 -1.23 -2.83 -15.48
C ALA A 199 -1.39 -1.53 -14.70
N GLY A 200 -0.39 -0.64 -14.73
CA GLY A 200 -0.46 0.66 -14.08
C GLY A 200 -1.57 1.55 -14.65
N GLN A 201 -1.69 1.59 -15.99
CA GLN A 201 -2.79 2.30 -16.67
C GLN A 201 -4.14 1.72 -16.26
N ARG A 202 -4.32 0.39 -16.38
CA ARG A 202 -5.56 -0.29 -15.98
C ARG A 202 -5.91 -0.05 -14.51
N HIS A 203 -4.92 0.04 -13.61
CA HIS A 203 -5.15 0.30 -12.20
C HIS A 203 -5.76 1.70 -11.99
N CYS A 204 -5.24 2.71 -12.69
CA CYS A 204 -5.78 4.07 -12.66
C CYS A 204 -7.17 4.14 -13.28
N ASP A 205 -7.36 3.56 -14.47
CA ASP A 205 -8.65 3.53 -15.17
C ASP A 205 -9.74 2.86 -14.33
N THR A 206 -9.41 1.74 -13.68
CA THR A 206 -10.34 1.03 -12.78
C THR A 206 -10.77 1.88 -11.59
N TYR A 207 -9.86 2.70 -11.04
CA TYR A 207 -10.20 3.58 -9.94
C TYR A 207 -11.11 4.75 -10.39
N GLU A 208 -10.86 5.31 -11.57
CA GLU A 208 -11.74 6.34 -12.17
C GLU A 208 -13.13 5.78 -12.49
N ASP A 209 -13.20 4.58 -13.06
CA ASP A 209 -14.46 3.86 -13.31
C ASP A 209 -15.24 3.61 -12.01
N TYR A 210 -14.55 3.23 -10.93
CA TYR A 210 -15.18 3.06 -9.62
C TYR A 210 -15.79 4.36 -9.09
N LEU A 211 -15.10 5.50 -9.24
CA LEU A 211 -15.64 6.79 -8.82
C LEU A 211 -16.82 7.22 -9.68
N ALA A 212 -16.70 7.09 -11.01
CA ALA A 212 -17.79 7.40 -11.94
C ALA A 212 -19.04 6.54 -11.65
N LEU A 213 -18.86 5.24 -11.39
CA LEU A 213 -19.94 4.35 -11.00
C LEU A 213 -20.64 4.84 -9.73
N ARG A 214 -19.86 5.22 -8.70
CA ARG A 214 -20.41 5.72 -7.44
C ARG A 214 -21.17 7.03 -7.59
N GLU A 215 -20.66 7.93 -8.41
CA GLU A 215 -21.30 9.22 -8.71
C GLU A 215 -22.62 9.05 -9.47
N ALA A 216 -22.70 8.04 -10.35
CA ALA A 216 -23.91 7.76 -11.13
C ALA A 216 -25.07 7.16 -10.32
N LEU A 217 -24.81 6.53 -9.17
CA LEU A 217 -25.84 5.79 -8.41
C LEU A 217 -27.10 6.62 -8.09
N PRO A 218 -27.00 7.86 -7.55
CA PRO A 218 -28.19 8.63 -7.19
C PRO A 218 -29.06 8.99 -8.39
N SER A 219 -28.47 9.34 -9.55
CA SER A 219 -29.22 9.64 -10.78
C SER A 219 -29.94 8.41 -11.35
N LEU A 220 -29.46 7.22 -11.03
CA LEU A 220 -30.09 5.95 -11.40
C LEU A 220 -31.10 5.47 -10.36
N GLY A 221 -31.32 6.22 -9.27
CA GLY A 221 -32.18 5.80 -8.16
C GLY A 221 -31.64 4.58 -7.42
N LEU A 222 -30.32 4.40 -7.37
CA LEU A 222 -29.64 3.27 -6.73
C LEU A 222 -28.86 3.73 -5.49
N VAL A 223 -28.72 2.83 -4.51
CA VAL A 223 -27.82 2.99 -3.35
C VAL A 223 -26.59 2.09 -3.42
N ALA A 224 -26.66 1.03 -4.22
CA ALA A 224 -25.53 0.16 -4.50
C ALA A 224 -25.66 -0.47 -5.89
N PHE A 225 -24.51 -0.89 -6.43
CA PHE A 225 -24.41 -1.61 -7.68
C PHE A 225 -23.35 -2.70 -7.54
N LEU A 226 -23.69 -3.92 -7.96
CA LEU A 226 -22.76 -5.04 -7.98
C LEU A 226 -22.63 -5.55 -9.41
N ALA A 227 -21.45 -5.38 -10.01
CA ALA A 227 -21.21 -5.78 -11.38
C ALA A 227 -21.33 -7.29 -11.57
N ASP A 228 -21.91 -7.72 -12.69
CA ASP A 228 -21.91 -9.12 -13.09
C ASP A 228 -20.47 -9.66 -13.20
N GLY A 229 -20.29 -10.91 -12.79
CA GLY A 229 -18.99 -11.55 -12.71
C GLY A 229 -18.18 -11.21 -11.45
N SER A 230 -18.69 -10.35 -10.56
CA SER A 230 -18.02 -10.06 -9.28
C SER A 230 -17.89 -11.30 -8.40
N LEU A 231 -16.73 -11.45 -7.75
CA LEU A 231 -16.46 -12.51 -6.78
C LEU A 231 -16.57 -11.96 -5.36
N LEU A 232 -17.72 -12.19 -4.71
CA LEU A 232 -18.02 -11.65 -3.39
C LEU A 232 -17.34 -12.46 -2.27
N ALA A 233 -17.36 -13.79 -2.39
CA ALA A 233 -16.76 -14.70 -1.42
C ALA A 233 -15.25 -14.46 -1.27
N ARG A 234 -14.74 -14.57 -0.03
CA ARG A 234 -13.31 -14.41 0.31
C ARG A 234 -12.66 -15.75 0.63
N GLU A 235 -11.35 -15.83 0.45
CA GLU A 235 -10.56 -16.99 0.88
C GLU A 235 -10.58 -17.12 2.42
N SER A 236 -10.64 -18.35 2.92
CA SER A 236 -10.53 -18.63 4.36
C SER A 236 -9.06 -18.53 4.79
N GLY A 237 -8.68 -17.42 5.40
CA GLY A 237 -7.32 -17.22 5.91
C GLY A 237 -7.01 -15.76 6.25
N PRO A 238 -5.81 -15.48 6.78
CA PRO A 238 -5.34 -14.11 6.97
C PRO A 238 -5.08 -13.48 5.60
N GLY A 239 -6.04 -12.69 5.13
CA GLY A 239 -5.93 -12.02 3.84
C GLY A 239 -7.31 -11.79 3.28
N ASN A 240 -7.65 -10.54 3.00
CA ASN A 240 -8.93 -10.22 2.38
C ASN A 240 -8.83 -10.46 0.87
N ARG A 241 -8.55 -11.67 0.36
CA ARG A 241 -8.45 -11.97 -1.09
C ARG A 241 -9.75 -12.60 -1.62
N PRO A 242 -10.15 -12.36 -2.88
CA PRO A 242 -11.34 -13.02 -3.44
C PRO A 242 -11.12 -14.53 -3.54
N LEU A 243 -12.16 -15.32 -3.25
CA LEU A 243 -12.11 -16.78 -3.43
C LEU A 243 -11.88 -17.09 -4.91
N ARG A 244 -10.85 -17.88 -5.21
CA ARG A 244 -10.51 -18.32 -6.58
C ARG A 244 -10.75 -19.82 -6.77
N GLY A 245 -10.80 -20.24 -8.04
CA GLY A 245 -10.98 -21.64 -8.46
C GLY A 245 -12.45 -22.07 -8.54
N GLY A 246 -12.69 -23.36 -8.77
CA GLY A 246 -14.04 -23.91 -9.05
C GLY A 246 -15.09 -23.79 -7.93
N ARG A 247 -14.73 -23.22 -6.78
CA ARG A 247 -15.65 -22.91 -5.67
C ARG A 247 -16.16 -21.46 -5.70
N ALA A 248 -15.59 -20.61 -6.54
CA ALA A 248 -16.00 -19.24 -6.69
C ALA A 248 -17.23 -19.18 -7.60
N VAL A 249 -18.35 -18.66 -7.08
CA VAL A 249 -19.58 -18.44 -7.85
C VAL A 249 -19.64 -16.95 -8.19
N PRO A 250 -19.48 -16.57 -9.48
CA PRO A 250 -19.61 -15.17 -9.87
C PRO A 250 -21.05 -14.69 -9.71
N LEU A 251 -21.20 -13.44 -9.29
CA LEU A 251 -22.51 -12.78 -9.22
C LEU A 251 -23.12 -12.69 -10.63
N ARG A 252 -24.42 -12.93 -10.70
CA ARG A 252 -25.24 -12.64 -11.87
C ARG A 252 -26.50 -11.93 -11.43
N ALA A 253 -26.77 -10.76 -11.99
CA ALA A 253 -27.99 -10.01 -11.73
C ALA A 253 -29.21 -10.78 -12.26
N PRO A 254 -30.31 -10.82 -11.50
CA PRO A 254 -31.60 -11.27 -12.02
C PRO A 254 -32.16 -10.21 -12.97
N ASP A 255 -32.89 -10.64 -14.00
CA ASP A 255 -33.35 -9.78 -15.11
C ASP A 255 -34.16 -8.55 -14.64
N ASP A 256 -34.89 -8.69 -13.53
CA ASP A 256 -35.75 -7.64 -12.95
C ASP A 256 -34.99 -6.58 -12.14
N LEU A 257 -33.74 -6.87 -11.75
CA LEU A 257 -32.87 -5.95 -11.01
C LEU A 257 -31.57 -5.62 -11.79
N ALA A 258 -31.47 -6.08 -13.03
CA ALA A 258 -30.32 -5.84 -13.89
C ALA A 258 -30.32 -4.40 -14.42
N VAL A 259 -29.24 -3.67 -14.15
CA VAL A 259 -29.01 -2.30 -14.63
C VAL A 259 -27.69 -2.26 -15.38
N THR A 260 -27.63 -1.50 -16.47
CA THR A 260 -26.37 -1.23 -17.18
C THR A 260 -25.89 0.18 -16.85
N VAL A 261 -24.65 0.31 -16.40
CA VAL A 261 -23.97 1.59 -16.18
C VAL A 261 -22.84 1.75 -17.18
N VAL A 262 -22.77 2.89 -17.88
CA VAL A 262 -21.69 3.19 -18.81
C VAL A 262 -20.56 3.89 -18.07
N LEU A 263 -19.39 3.25 -18.03
CA LEU A 263 -18.19 3.76 -17.36
C LEU A 263 -17.20 4.35 -18.38
N PRO A 264 -16.40 5.37 -17.99
CA PRO A 264 -15.54 6.10 -18.92
C PRO A 264 -14.44 5.24 -19.57
N HIS A 265 -13.93 4.22 -18.89
CA HIS A 265 -12.85 3.37 -19.41
C HIS A 265 -13.33 1.97 -19.78
N ARG A 266 -14.07 1.31 -18.89
CA ARG A 266 -14.58 -0.06 -19.13
C ARG A 266 -15.80 -0.11 -20.06
N GLY A 267 -16.47 1.01 -20.30
CA GLY A 267 -17.69 1.07 -21.11
C GLY A 267 -18.91 0.52 -20.36
N PRO A 268 -19.90 -0.07 -21.06
CA PRO A 268 -21.12 -0.57 -20.43
C PRO A 268 -20.84 -1.77 -19.53
N VAL A 269 -21.30 -1.69 -18.28
CA VAL A 269 -21.21 -2.75 -17.27
C VAL A 269 -22.61 -3.10 -16.80
N LEU A 270 -23.01 -4.36 -17.02
CA LEU A 270 -24.23 -4.95 -16.48
C LEU A 270 -24.01 -5.37 -15.02
N GLY A 271 -25.01 -5.21 -14.17
CA GLY A 271 -24.96 -5.69 -12.81
C GLY A 271 -26.26 -5.51 -12.04
N LEU A 272 -26.26 -5.97 -10.80
CA LEU A 272 -27.36 -5.88 -9.87
C LEU A 272 -27.46 -4.44 -9.32
N GLY A 273 -28.55 -3.75 -9.68
CA GLY A 273 -28.88 -2.43 -9.13
C GLY A 273 -29.73 -2.57 -7.87
N ILE A 274 -29.25 -2.01 -6.74
CA ILE A 274 -29.99 -2.02 -5.48
C ILE A 274 -30.63 -0.65 -5.26
N PRO A 275 -31.97 -0.53 -5.27
CA PRO A 275 -32.66 0.73 -4.98
C PRO A 275 -32.67 1.05 -3.47
N PRO A 276 -32.98 2.31 -3.07
CA PRO A 276 -33.10 2.72 -1.67
C PRO A 276 -34.07 1.89 -0.82
N ALA A 277 -35.09 1.30 -1.46
CA ALA A 277 -36.06 0.43 -0.82
C ALA A 277 -36.28 -0.82 -1.67
N MET A 278 -36.16 -2.00 -1.06
CA MET A 278 -36.50 -3.27 -1.68
C MET A 278 -37.81 -3.81 -1.09
N THR A 279 -38.71 -4.24 -1.96
CA THR A 279 -39.93 -4.95 -1.54
C THR A 279 -39.69 -6.45 -1.64
N ILE A 280 -39.78 -7.15 -0.52
CA ILE A 280 -39.66 -8.61 -0.48
C ILE A 280 -41.07 -9.19 -0.51
N ARG A 281 -41.35 -10.07 -1.47
CA ARG A 281 -42.66 -10.73 -1.62
C ARG A 281 -42.50 -12.23 -1.44
N ALA A 282 -43.36 -12.82 -0.61
CA ALA A 282 -43.58 -14.26 -0.60
C ALA A 282 -44.66 -14.65 -1.61
N GLU A 283 -44.64 -15.91 -2.03
CA GLU A 283 -45.74 -16.52 -2.78
C GLU A 283 -47.05 -16.48 -1.98
N SER A 284 -48.19 -16.46 -2.69
CA SER A 284 -49.52 -16.45 -2.07
C SER A 284 -49.70 -17.64 -1.11
N GLY A 285 -50.15 -17.38 0.11
CA GLY A 285 -50.32 -18.38 1.16
C GLY A 285 -49.04 -18.74 1.94
N ARG A 286 -47.88 -18.14 1.62
CA ARG A 286 -46.64 -18.28 2.38
C ARG A 286 -46.34 -17.03 3.20
N ARG A 287 -45.80 -17.24 4.39
CA ARG A 287 -45.36 -16.16 5.29
C ARG A 287 -43.83 -16.07 5.25
N ILE A 288 -43.31 -14.86 5.16
CA ILE A 288 -41.87 -14.62 5.34
C ILE A 288 -41.58 -14.72 6.84
N GLU A 289 -40.89 -15.77 7.26
CA GLU A 289 -40.46 -15.93 8.65
C GLU A 289 -39.08 -15.33 8.91
N HIS A 290 -38.18 -15.46 7.94
CA HIS A 290 -36.84 -14.93 7.98
C HIS A 290 -36.46 -14.46 6.57
N VAL A 291 -35.85 -13.28 6.48
CA VAL A 291 -35.19 -12.83 5.26
C VAL A 291 -33.71 -12.99 5.49
N ASP A 292 -33.13 -14.01 4.85
CA ASP A 292 -31.69 -14.16 4.83
C ASP A 292 -31.12 -13.45 3.60
N VAL A 293 -30.60 -12.23 3.82
CA VAL A 293 -29.88 -11.48 2.78
C VAL A 293 -28.39 -11.82 2.73
N SER A 294 -27.89 -12.75 3.56
CA SER A 294 -26.46 -13.09 3.59
C SER A 294 -25.94 -13.70 2.28
N GLY A 295 -26.83 -14.28 1.46
CA GLY A 295 -26.48 -14.74 0.11
C GLY A 295 -26.25 -13.61 -0.91
N PHE A 296 -26.65 -12.38 -0.60
CA PHE A 296 -26.47 -11.19 -1.46
C PHE A 296 -25.31 -10.29 -1.01
N VAL A 297 -24.65 -10.58 0.13
CA VAL A 297 -23.57 -9.78 0.72
C VAL A 297 -22.25 -10.54 0.67
#